data_AF-A0A2G0V9Z1-F1
#
_entry.id   AF-A0A2G0V9Z1-F1
#
_cell.length_a   1.000
_cell.length_b   1.000
_cell.length_c   1.000
_cell.angle_alpha   90.00
_cell.angle_beta   90.00
_cell.angle_gamma   90.00
#
_symmetry.space_group_name_H-M   'P 1'
#
loop_
_entity.id
_entity.type
_entity.pdbx_description
1 polymer ?
#
loop_
_entity_poly.entity_id
_entity_poly.type
_entity_poly.pdbx_seq_one_letter_code
_entity_poly.pdbx_strand_id
1 'polypeptide(L)'
;MLYYPDKLIDAISIEFSFPVAGFLMDARIKDEGYRGAIFFDVLKRCEDGCSITIGEVVSVMQEHGYSVIQTGCGSRYVIVSHLMFIEESFDGVPQALILRAH
;
A
#
# COMPACT_ATOMS: atom_id res chain seq x y z
N MET A 1 17.77 1.83 -11.34
CA MET A 1 17.93 0.76 -10.33
C MET A 1 16.77 0.94 -9.35
N LEU A 2 15.93 -0.08 -9.17
CA LEU A 2 14.66 -0.02 -8.42
C LEU A 2 14.96 0.16 -6.92
N TYR A 3 14.74 1.36 -6.36
CA TYR A 3 14.89 1.73 -4.92
C TYR A 3 13.79 1.14 -4.01
N TYR A 4 12.97 0.22 -4.52
CA TYR A 4 11.86 -0.39 -3.81
C TYR A 4 12.23 -1.35 -2.64
N PRO A 5 13.41 -1.99 -2.60
CA PRO A 5 13.76 -2.91 -1.51
C PRO A 5 13.87 -2.21 -0.15
N ASP A 6 14.47 -1.03 -0.08
CA ASP A 6 14.93 -0.48 1.21
C ASP A 6 13.74 -0.16 2.13
N LYS A 7 12.70 0.53 1.64
CA LYS A 7 11.49 0.82 2.43
C LYS A 7 10.74 -0.43 2.84
N LEU A 8 10.73 -1.45 1.98
CA LEU A 8 10.10 -2.73 2.30
C LEU A 8 10.91 -3.46 3.38
N ILE A 9 12.23 -3.51 3.25
CA ILE A 9 13.16 -4.09 4.23
C ILE A 9 13.02 -3.38 5.59
N ASP A 10 12.96 -2.05 5.59
CA ASP A 10 12.75 -1.25 6.79
C ASP A 10 11.40 -1.61 7.43
N ALA A 11 10.33 -1.63 6.65
CA ALA A 11 8.99 -1.94 7.16
C ALA A 11 8.89 -3.35 7.76
N ILE A 12 9.48 -4.37 7.11
CA ILE A 12 9.41 -5.76 7.61
C ILE A 12 10.31 -5.99 8.83
N SER A 13 11.28 -5.11 9.08
CA SER A 13 12.16 -5.19 10.26
C SER A 13 11.51 -4.64 11.53
N ILE A 14 10.37 -3.96 11.40
CA ILE A 14 9.63 -3.35 12.50
C ILE A 14 8.71 -4.38 13.16
N GLU A 15 8.74 -4.40 14.49
CA GLU A 15 7.77 -5.11 15.30
C GLU A 15 6.54 -4.24 15.52
N PHE A 16 5.48 -4.48 14.73
CA PHE A 16 4.20 -3.80 14.91
C PHE A 16 3.45 -4.33 16.15
N SER A 17 2.67 -3.47 16.79
CA SER A 17 1.84 -3.76 17.95
C SER A 17 0.73 -4.79 17.70
N PHE A 18 0.55 -5.20 16.44
CA PHE A 18 -0.42 -6.18 16.00
C PHE A 18 0.12 -7.09 14.90
N PRO A 19 -0.51 -8.26 14.69
CA PRO A 19 -0.21 -9.10 13.53
C PRO A 19 -0.49 -8.36 12.21
N VAL A 20 0.53 -8.28 11.35
CA VAL A 20 0.43 -7.75 9.99
C VAL A 20 0.17 -8.90 9.02
N ALA A 21 -0.86 -8.76 8.19
CA ALA A 21 -1.24 -9.75 7.19
C ALA A 21 -0.43 -9.63 5.89
N GLY A 22 0.16 -8.47 5.63
CA GLY A 22 1.06 -8.23 4.50
C GLY A 22 1.40 -6.75 4.34
N PHE A 23 2.35 -6.48 3.44
CA PHE A 23 2.87 -5.16 3.14
C PHE A 23 2.48 -4.76 1.72
N LEU A 24 1.94 -3.56 1.56
CA LEU A 24 1.46 -3.04 0.28
C LEU A 24 2.40 -1.97 -0.25
N MET A 25 2.96 -2.21 -1.43
CA MET A 25 3.67 -1.21 -2.23
C MET A 25 2.75 -0.63 -3.30
N ASP A 26 3.02 0.61 -3.67
CA ASP A 26 2.27 1.38 -4.67
C ASP A 26 0.76 1.34 -4.40
N ALA A 27 0.42 1.44 -3.12
CA ALA A 27 -0.94 1.38 -2.63
C ALA A 27 -1.71 2.62 -3.08
N ARG A 28 -2.90 2.40 -3.61
CA ARG A 28 -3.83 3.45 -4.04
C ARG A 28 -5.23 3.10 -3.60
N ILE A 29 -6.03 4.13 -3.34
CA ILE A 29 -7.45 3.97 -3.07
C ILE A 29 -8.10 3.34 -4.31
N LYS A 30 -8.93 2.34 -4.09
CA LYS A 30 -9.76 1.72 -5.12
C LYS A 30 -11.07 1.31 -4.47
N ASP A 31 -12.16 1.89 -4.95
CA ASP A 31 -13.50 1.72 -4.38
C ASP A 31 -13.47 2.06 -2.87
N GLU A 32 -13.97 1.18 -2.00
CA GLU A 32 -13.96 1.35 -0.53
C GLU A 32 -12.67 0.82 0.15
N GLY A 33 -11.65 0.49 -0.64
CA GLY A 33 -10.43 -0.15 -0.15
C GLY A 33 -9.16 0.33 -0.83
N TYR A 34 -8.17 -0.56 -0.90
CA TYR A 34 -6.85 -0.26 -1.44
C TYR A 34 -6.40 -1.32 -2.43
N ARG A 35 -5.73 -0.89 -3.49
CA ARG A 35 -5.03 -1.76 -4.43
C ARG A 35 -3.53 -1.48 -4.38
N GLY A 36 -2.73 -2.53 -4.34
CA GLY A 36 -1.27 -2.44 -4.32
C GLY A 36 -0.61 -3.74 -4.76
N ALA A 37 0.71 -3.74 -4.82
CA ALA A 37 1.51 -4.95 -4.88
C ALA A 37 1.74 -5.47 -3.45
N ILE A 38 1.37 -6.71 -3.16
CA ILE A 38 1.50 -7.31 -1.83
C ILE A 38 2.82 -8.05 -1.69
N PHE A 39 3.43 -7.93 -0.50
CA PHE A 39 4.61 -8.66 -0.08
C PHE A 39 4.37 -9.28 1.29
N PHE A 40 4.97 -10.44 1.54
CA PHE A 40 4.84 -11.20 2.79
C PHE A 40 3.36 -11.46 3.15
N ASP A 41 2.54 -11.88 2.18
CA ASP A 41 1.13 -12.24 2.42
C ASP A 41 1.06 -13.47 3.34
N VAL A 42 0.80 -13.25 4.62
CA VAL A 42 0.72 -14.29 5.66
C VAL A 42 -0.40 -15.28 5.35
N LEU A 43 -1.44 -14.82 4.65
CA LEU A 43 -2.57 -15.65 4.22
C LEU A 43 -2.26 -16.55 3.03
N LYS A 44 -1.06 -16.43 2.42
CA LYS A 44 -0.57 -17.24 1.29
C LYS A 44 -1.54 -17.31 0.10
N ARG A 45 -2.26 -16.22 -0.17
CA ARG A 45 -3.18 -16.10 -1.31
C ARG A 45 -2.44 -15.59 -2.55
N CYS A 46 -1.32 -14.91 -2.35
CA CYS A 46 -0.57 -14.22 -3.38
C CYS A 46 0.94 -14.41 -3.18
N GLU A 47 1.67 -14.54 -4.27
CA GLU A 47 3.14 -14.42 -4.27
C GLU A 47 3.55 -12.95 -4.15
N ASP A 48 4.80 -12.72 -3.69
CA ASP A 48 5.36 -11.38 -3.54
C ASP A 48 5.35 -10.61 -4.87
N GLY A 49 4.89 -9.35 -4.80
CA GLY A 49 4.71 -8.48 -5.96
C GLY A 49 3.38 -8.66 -6.71
N CYS A 50 2.56 -9.64 -6.34
CA CYS A 50 1.23 -9.81 -6.93
C CYS A 50 0.33 -8.59 -6.66
N SER A 51 -0.49 -8.20 -7.65
CA SER A 51 -1.45 -7.11 -7.45
C SER A 51 -2.72 -7.64 -6.76
N ILE A 52 -3.01 -7.12 -5.57
CA ILE A 52 -4.23 -7.44 -4.82
C ILE A 52 -5.10 -6.20 -4.62
N THR A 53 -6.42 -6.39 -4.55
CA THR A 53 -7.36 -5.40 -4.03
C THR A 53 -7.82 -5.85 -2.64
N ILE A 54 -7.50 -5.04 -1.64
CA ILE A 54 -8.05 -5.15 -0.29
C ILE A 54 -9.42 -4.47 -0.31
N GLY A 55 -10.44 -5.17 0.17
CA GLY A 55 -11.82 -4.66 0.25
C GLY A 55 -11.99 -3.59 1.32
N GLU A 56 -13.24 -3.42 1.80
CA GLU A 56 -13.64 -2.39 2.77
C GLU A 56 -12.64 -2.21 3.91
N VAL A 57 -12.12 -0.99 4.02
CA VAL A 57 -11.26 -0.55 5.11
C VAL A 57 -12.09 0.13 6.18
N VAL A 58 -12.10 -0.45 7.38
CA VAL A 58 -12.88 0.06 8.52
C VAL A 58 -12.10 1.04 9.38
N SER A 59 -10.76 1.02 9.29
CA SER A 59 -9.92 2.02 9.95
C SER A 59 -8.56 2.16 9.27
N VAL A 60 -7.99 3.36 9.39
CA VAL A 60 -6.61 3.67 9.03
C VAL A 60 -5.94 4.26 10.25
N MET A 61 -4.77 3.73 10.63
CA MET A 61 -3.98 4.20 11.76
C MET A 61 -2.53 4.46 11.35
N GLN A 62 -1.80 5.22 12.17
CA GLN A 62 -0.38 5.50 11.97
C GLN A 62 0.44 4.76 13.02
N GLU A 63 1.44 4.01 12.58
CA GLU A 63 2.37 3.31 13.47
C GLU A 63 3.76 3.27 12.85
N HIS A 64 4.79 3.64 13.63
CA HIS A 64 6.19 3.71 13.17
C HIS A 64 6.42 4.49 11.87
N GLY A 65 5.58 5.50 11.58
CA GLY A 65 5.65 6.30 10.36
C GLY A 65 4.98 5.67 9.13
N TYR A 66 4.30 4.54 9.30
CA TYR A 66 3.53 3.87 8.25
C TYR A 66 2.02 4.00 8.48
N SER A 67 1.29 4.13 7.38
CA SER A 67 -0.17 3.96 7.39
C SER A 67 -0.51 2.48 7.45
N VAL A 68 -1.29 2.06 8.44
CA VAL A 68 -1.82 0.70 8.55
C VAL A 68 -3.32 0.73 8.33
N ILE A 69 -3.79 -0.08 7.39
CA ILE A 69 -5.21 -0.25 7.10
C ILE A 69 -5.73 -1.51 7.79
N GLN A 70 -6.92 -1.44 8.38
CA GLN A 70 -7.63 -2.59 8.92
C GLN A 70 -8.89 -2.86 8.09
N THR A 71 -9.09 -4.11 7.70
CA THR A 71 -10.29 -4.54 6.98
C THR A 71 -11.42 -4.95 7.93
N GLY A 72 -12.64 -5.06 7.42
CA GLY A 72 -13.80 -5.53 8.19
C GLY A 72 -13.63 -6.93 8.81
N CYS A 73 -12.80 -7.81 8.20
CA CYS A 73 -12.46 -9.11 8.78
C CYS A 73 -11.31 -9.07 9.82
N GLY A 74 -10.83 -7.87 10.17
CA GLY A 74 -9.78 -7.66 11.17
C GLY A 74 -8.35 -7.86 10.66
N SER A 75 -8.16 -8.15 9.37
CA SER A 75 -6.82 -8.22 8.77
C SER A 75 -6.21 -6.82 8.68
N ARG A 76 -4.91 -6.71 8.94
CA ARG A 76 -4.18 -5.44 8.91
C ARG A 76 -3.08 -5.48 7.87
N TYR A 77 -2.96 -4.42 7.06
CA TYR A 77 -1.94 -4.32 6.03
C TYR A 77 -1.18 -3.01 6.21
N VAL A 78 0.15 -3.07 6.08
CA VAL A 78 1.03 -1.90 6.16
C VAL A 78 1.19 -1.32 4.77
N ILE A 79 0.93 -0.02 4.60
CA ILE A 79 1.22 0.69 3.35
C ILE A 79 2.65 1.19 3.38
N VAL A 80 3.50 0.60 2.55
CA VAL A 80 4.93 0.92 2.43
C VAL A 80 5.18 2.10 1.49
N SER A 81 4.40 2.18 0.41
CA SER A 81 4.43 3.33 -0.50
C SER A 81 3.04 3.59 -1.08
N HIS A 82 2.76 4.86 -1.34
CA HIS A 82 1.54 5.29 -2.01
C HIS A 82 1.81 5.58 -3.49
N LEU A 83 0.88 5.16 -4.35
CA LEU A 83 0.83 5.58 -5.74
C LEU A 83 -0.23 6.68 -5.88
N MET A 84 0.20 7.89 -6.18
CA MET A 84 -0.68 9.05 -6.34
C MET A 84 -0.86 9.37 -7.82
N PHE A 85 -2.10 9.65 -8.19
CA PHE A 85 -2.46 10.15 -9.52
C PHE A 85 -2.90 11.60 -9.35
N ILE A 86 -2.28 12.51 -10.09
CA ILE A 86 -2.72 13.89 -10.19
C ILE A 86 -3.17 14.11 -11.63
N GLU A 87 -4.39 14.60 -11.83
CA GLU A 87 -4.83 15.09 -13.13
C GLU A 87 -4.44 16.57 -13.24
N GLU A 88 -3.57 16.90 -14.18
CA GLU A 88 -3.21 18.28 -14.53
C GLU A 88 -3.55 18.57 -15.99
N SER A 89 -3.87 19.82 -16.29
CA SER A 89 -4.08 20.27 -17.68
C SER A 89 -2.82 20.97 -18.18
N PHE A 90 -2.18 20.41 -19.21
CA PHE A 90 -1.09 21.04 -19.93
C PHE A 90 -1.61 21.51 -21.29
N ASP A 91 -1.58 22.81 -21.53
CA ASP A 91 -2.12 23.44 -22.76
C ASP A 91 -3.57 23.04 -23.07
N GLY A 92 -4.40 22.87 -22.05
CA GLY A 92 -5.81 22.48 -22.18
C GLY A 92 -6.05 20.97 -22.39
N VAL A 93 -4.99 20.16 -22.41
CA VAL A 93 -5.08 18.69 -22.52
C VAL A 93 -4.95 18.07 -21.12
N PRO A 94 -5.95 17.31 -20.62
CA PRO A 94 -5.84 16.57 -19.38
C PRO A 94 -4.75 15.50 -19.48
N GLN A 95 -3.83 15.49 -18.52
CA GLN A 95 -2.76 14.50 -18.39
C GLN A 95 -2.76 13.94 -16.96
N ALA A 96 -2.60 12.62 -16.84
CA ALA A 96 -2.45 11.96 -15.55
C ALA A 96 -0.96 11.87 -15.20
N LEU A 97 -0.54 12.63 -14.20
CA LEU A 97 0.77 12.53 -13.57
C LEU A 97 0.75 11.43 -12.53
N ILE A 98 1.69 10.49 -12.65
CA ILE A 98 1.90 9.43 -11.68
C ILE A 98 3.03 9.86 -10.74
N LEU A 99 2.66 10.19 -9.50
CA LEU A 99 3.63 10.50 -8.45
C LEU A 99 3.89 9.25 -7.61
N ARG A 100 5.19 8.96 -7.46
CA ARG A 100 5.69 7.91 -6.57
C ARG A 100 6.45 8.60 -5.44
N ALA A 101 5.93 8.51 -4.23
CA ALA A 101 6.61 9.04 -3.05
C ALA A 101 7.75 8.10 -2.65
N HIS A 102 8.98 8.53 -2.90
CA HIS A 102 10.21 7.80 -2.58
C HIS A 102 10.57 7.85 -1.12
#